data_AF-A0A1G3YNX5-F1
#
_entry.id   AF-A0A1G3YNX5-F1
#
_cell.length_a   1.000
_cell.length_b   1.000
_cell.length_c   1.000
_cell.angle_alpha   90.00
_cell.angle_beta   90.00
_cell.angle_gamma   90.00
#
_symmetry.space_group_name_H-M   'P 1'
#
loop_
_entity.id
_entity.type
_entity.pdbx_description
1 polymer ?
#
loop_
_entity_poly.entity_id
_entity_poly.type
_entity_poly.pdbx_seq_one_letter_code
_entity_poly.pdbx_strand_id
1 'polypeptide(L)'
;MRSDLFRSKKRFHLLFGRFAFICAAAFLGSAALPRVHALEVDRAELESSRNSSIVFISYEGPHARIESREDIRGIGVALGTAIRAGAVRAGSADRYFAVHSVAQPANSKLDADIVGLGVDAGVDHIRNLRLILQGYLEAAYGYTAADAALLAEFTTVYNAVRRGDWEYFASRYKDGVLSGLQKEKAGLSVRFDEWPGRALIVIPLGEARPGSLSAIDTSPLTEKKVIDELRKDDSKGVEVRRDMVDLKEREADAAKQTADLKREAIADEEAKIAAEKTALAAEKDRIAAEEEKASAAKATAAAGPGTAGKAETGTDAGAAGTAKSEAAAPSSVPDTTAAKTAVAEKEAEIAKREAAVQEARAEASESEALAAKKTAEAKAERTDIAKDQQASIAAETAAAADQRIKGIAALRMVAPDSPLARLVLVDPATGRELKASVLDTIRSRAVAFFADRIIAVAGSASGTGAVRLVSLDPVTLEMTGQGENDVYAESPLWASGEDLFALVPSGSTLAFARFDLQLARKAISPMGVHPFASPTFAEGAVAIQGIDGAVLILNAGDLVAPKK
;
A
#
# COMPACT_ATOMS: atom_id res chain seq x y z
N MET A 1 54.63 -18.82 7.43
CA MET A 1 55.95 -18.25 7.08
C MET A 1 56.17 -18.51 5.61
N ARG A 2 56.13 -17.44 4.79
CA ARG A 2 57.27 -16.94 4.00
C ARG A 2 57.92 -18.05 3.14
N SER A 3 58.07 -17.96 1.84
CA SER A 3 58.02 -16.81 0.91
C SER A 3 58.59 -17.30 -0.42
N ASP A 4 58.17 -16.66 -1.52
CA ASP A 4 59.04 -16.32 -2.67
C ASP A 4 59.49 -17.47 -3.62
N LEU A 5 59.75 -17.31 -4.92
CA LEU A 5 60.03 -16.12 -5.73
C LEU A 5 59.85 -16.47 -7.24
N PHE A 6 59.02 -15.69 -7.94
CA PHE A 6 59.27 -14.96 -9.18
C PHE A 6 60.24 -15.45 -10.31
N ARG A 7 59.82 -15.04 -11.54
CA ARG A 7 60.55 -14.74 -12.81
C ARG A 7 60.78 -15.90 -13.80
N SER A 8 60.21 -15.95 -15.02
CA SER A 8 60.05 -14.98 -16.13
C SER A 8 61.25 -14.90 -17.10
N LYS A 9 60.96 -15.19 -18.38
CA LYS A 9 61.39 -14.53 -19.66
C LYS A 9 62.14 -15.38 -20.72
N LYS A 10 61.52 -15.35 -21.93
CA LYS A 10 62.09 -15.13 -23.29
C LYS A 10 62.85 -16.32 -23.92
N ARG A 11 62.91 -16.54 -25.24
CA ARG A 11 62.40 -15.97 -26.53
C ARG A 11 62.78 -17.03 -27.60
N PHE A 12 61.91 -17.41 -28.54
CA PHE A 12 61.81 -16.91 -29.93
C PHE A 12 62.92 -17.38 -30.91
N HIS A 13 62.51 -18.11 -31.96
CA HIS A 13 62.85 -18.03 -33.41
C HIS A 13 62.63 -19.41 -34.07
N LEU A 14 62.32 -19.64 -35.35
CA LEU A 14 61.67 -18.98 -36.49
C LEU A 14 61.96 -19.93 -37.70
N LEU A 15 61.23 -19.80 -38.82
CA LEU A 15 61.47 -20.26 -40.21
C LEU A 15 60.79 -21.57 -40.67
N PHE A 16 60.26 -21.71 -41.91
CA PHE A 16 59.77 -20.81 -42.99
C PHE A 16 59.30 -21.71 -44.17
N GLY A 17 58.42 -21.21 -45.05
CA GLY A 17 58.21 -21.71 -46.44
C GLY A 17 56.76 -22.15 -46.73
N ARG A 18 55.81 -21.30 -47.20
CA ARG A 18 55.57 -20.69 -48.53
C ARG A 18 55.43 -21.67 -49.72
N PHE A 19 54.20 -21.78 -50.25
CA PHE A 19 53.91 -21.79 -51.68
C PHE A 19 52.50 -21.21 -51.93
N ALA A 20 52.40 -20.31 -52.91
CA ALA A 20 51.17 -19.69 -53.40
C ALA A 20 51.03 -20.01 -54.89
N PHE A 21 49.82 -20.27 -55.37
CA PHE A 21 49.45 -20.01 -56.76
C PHE A 21 47.98 -19.61 -56.86
N ILE A 22 47.76 -18.58 -57.68
CA ILE A 22 46.53 -17.85 -57.94
C ILE A 22 45.88 -18.45 -59.19
N CYS A 23 44.55 -18.63 -59.20
CA CYS A 23 43.73 -18.56 -60.41
C CYS A 23 42.32 -18.05 -60.04
N ALA A 24 41.95 -16.92 -60.63
CA ALA A 24 40.64 -16.29 -60.54
C ALA A 24 39.72 -16.79 -61.67
N ALA A 25 38.44 -17.01 -61.37
CA ALA A 25 37.35 -16.84 -62.32
C ALA A 25 36.04 -16.61 -61.55
N ALA A 26 35.43 -15.46 -61.80
CA ALA A 26 34.17 -15.02 -61.23
C ALA A 26 32.98 -15.74 -61.89
N PHE A 27 31.97 -16.10 -61.10
CA PHE A 27 30.58 -16.12 -61.57
C PHE A 27 29.63 -15.76 -60.42
N LEU A 28 28.79 -14.76 -60.69
CA LEU A 28 27.73 -14.24 -59.85
C LEU A 28 26.69 -15.31 -59.55
N GLY A 29 26.19 -15.31 -58.31
CA GLY A 29 25.03 -16.09 -57.87
C GLY A 29 24.63 -15.72 -56.45
N SER A 30 24.05 -14.53 -56.27
CA SER A 30 23.42 -14.10 -55.01
C SER A 30 22.20 -14.97 -54.70
N ALA A 31 22.37 -16.01 -53.90
CA ALA A 31 21.29 -16.65 -53.16
C ALA A 31 21.24 -16.03 -51.75
N ALA A 32 20.37 -15.04 -51.57
CA ALA A 32 20.05 -14.49 -50.27
C ALA A 32 19.30 -15.56 -49.45
N LEU A 33 20.00 -16.18 -48.50
CA LEU A 33 19.37 -16.95 -47.44
C LEU A 33 18.54 -15.99 -46.56
N PRO A 34 17.26 -16.27 -46.28
CA PRO A 34 16.49 -15.46 -45.36
C PRO A 34 17.13 -15.60 -43.97
N ARG A 35 17.68 -14.51 -43.46
CA ARG A 35 17.97 -14.37 -42.03
C ARG A 35 16.63 -14.47 -41.31
N VAL A 36 16.40 -15.60 -40.67
CA VAL A 36 15.40 -15.72 -39.62
C VAL A 36 15.84 -14.76 -38.53
N HIS A 37 15.26 -13.56 -38.52
CA HIS A 37 15.30 -12.69 -37.36
C HIS A 37 14.55 -13.44 -36.25
N ALA A 38 15.31 -14.15 -35.41
CA ALA A 38 14.83 -14.49 -34.09
C ALA A 38 14.35 -13.17 -33.47
N LEU A 39 13.10 -13.14 -32.99
CA LEU A 39 12.63 -12.07 -32.13
C LEU A 39 13.67 -11.94 -31.00
N GLU A 40 14.52 -10.92 -31.08
CA GLU A 40 15.07 -10.33 -29.88
C GLU A 40 13.88 -9.69 -29.20
N VAL A 41 13.18 -10.50 -28.39
CA VAL A 41 12.21 -10.00 -27.43
C VAL A 41 12.98 -8.97 -26.62
N ASP A 42 12.55 -7.71 -26.70
CA ASP A 42 13.16 -6.58 -26.04
C ASP A 42 13.49 -6.95 -24.59
N ARG A 43 14.77 -7.21 -24.30
CA ARG A 43 15.22 -7.46 -22.93
C ARG A 43 14.94 -6.25 -22.05
N ALA A 44 14.80 -5.05 -22.63
CA ALA A 44 14.37 -3.86 -21.92
C ALA A 44 12.88 -3.88 -21.52
N GLU A 45 11.99 -4.41 -22.37
CA GLU A 45 10.57 -4.61 -22.00
C GLU A 45 10.40 -5.76 -20.99
N LEU A 46 11.18 -6.84 -21.11
CA LEU A 46 11.17 -7.93 -20.14
C LEU A 46 11.87 -7.57 -18.82
N GLU A 47 12.82 -6.63 -18.80
CA GLU A 47 13.42 -6.14 -17.54
C GLU A 47 12.54 -5.15 -16.78
N SER A 48 11.54 -4.56 -17.43
CA SER A 48 10.46 -3.83 -16.74
C SER A 48 9.58 -4.74 -15.86
N SER A 49 9.56 -6.05 -16.14
CA SER A 49 8.80 -7.04 -15.37
C SER A 49 9.51 -7.58 -14.12
N ARG A 50 10.77 -7.18 -13.85
CA ARG A 50 11.49 -7.52 -12.60
C ARG A 50 11.16 -6.58 -11.43
N ASN A 51 10.32 -5.58 -11.65
CA ASN A 51 9.74 -4.70 -10.64
C ASN A 51 8.35 -5.18 -10.18
N SER A 52 8.06 -6.48 -10.26
CA SER A 52 6.80 -7.03 -9.81
C SER A 52 6.56 -6.69 -8.33
N SER A 53 5.38 -6.16 -8.03
CA SER A 53 4.76 -6.21 -6.70
C SER A 53 4.80 -7.64 -6.15
N ILE A 54 4.69 -7.80 -4.83
CA ILE A 54 4.38 -9.08 -4.20
C ILE A 54 2.99 -9.47 -4.69
N VAL A 55 2.96 -10.20 -5.80
CA VAL A 55 1.79 -10.87 -6.33
C VAL A 55 1.87 -12.30 -5.87
N PHE A 56 1.00 -12.67 -4.94
CA PHE A 56 0.90 -14.04 -4.49
C PHE A 56 0.30 -14.90 -5.59
N ILE A 57 1.11 -15.82 -6.11
CA ILE A 57 0.70 -16.82 -7.09
C ILE A 57 -0.06 -17.90 -6.32
N SER A 58 -1.35 -18.01 -6.61
CA SER A 58 -2.28 -19.00 -6.02
C SER A 58 -2.59 -20.11 -7.02
N TYR A 59 -3.11 -21.24 -6.56
CA TYR A 59 -3.55 -22.32 -7.45
C TYR A 59 -4.82 -21.89 -8.23
N GLU A 60 -4.83 -22.15 -9.55
CA GLU A 60 -5.95 -21.82 -10.45
C GLU A 60 -6.57 -23.05 -11.13
N GLY A 61 -6.15 -24.26 -10.74
CA GLY A 61 -6.67 -25.51 -11.31
C GLY A 61 -7.96 -26.00 -10.63
N PRO A 62 -8.53 -27.12 -11.11
CA PRO A 62 -9.70 -27.73 -10.46
C PRO A 62 -9.33 -28.23 -9.05
N HIS A 63 -10.21 -27.96 -8.08
CA HIS A 63 -10.07 -28.43 -6.71
C HIS A 63 -10.87 -29.72 -6.49
N ALA A 64 -10.26 -30.72 -5.87
CA ALA A 64 -10.94 -31.96 -5.47
C ALA A 64 -11.86 -31.77 -4.26
N ARG A 65 -11.64 -30.71 -3.47
CA ARG A 65 -12.37 -30.36 -2.27
C ARG A 65 -12.41 -28.84 -2.14
N ILE A 66 -13.57 -28.30 -1.79
CA ILE A 66 -13.77 -26.87 -1.56
C ILE A 66 -14.30 -26.72 -0.14
N GLU A 67 -13.47 -26.21 0.76
CA GLU A 67 -13.85 -25.84 2.11
C GLU A 67 -14.65 -24.53 2.10
N SER A 68 -15.60 -24.39 3.04
CA SER A 68 -16.31 -23.12 3.23
C SER A 68 -15.39 -22.05 3.82
N ARG A 69 -15.77 -20.78 3.66
CA ARG A 69 -15.04 -19.65 4.26
C ARG A 69 -14.97 -19.80 5.79
N GLU A 70 -16.05 -20.26 6.41
CA GLU A 70 -16.17 -20.51 7.84
C GLU A 70 -15.24 -21.65 8.30
N ASP A 71 -15.15 -22.74 7.53
CA ASP A 71 -14.26 -23.86 7.84
C ASP A 71 -12.79 -23.44 7.79
N ILE A 72 -12.40 -22.67 6.77
CA ILE A 72 -11.03 -22.17 6.61
C ILE A 72 -10.68 -21.22 7.76
N ARG A 73 -11.55 -20.24 8.06
CA ARG A 73 -11.37 -19.36 9.21
C ARG A 73 -11.35 -20.15 10.52
N GLY A 74 -12.14 -21.21 10.63
CA GLY A 74 -12.24 -22.10 11.79
C GLY A 74 -10.90 -22.76 12.17
N ILE A 75 -10.03 -23.04 11.20
CA ILE A 75 -8.66 -23.52 11.45
C ILE A 75 -7.91 -22.50 12.33
N GLY A 76 -7.94 -21.23 11.93
CA GLY A 76 -7.34 -20.13 12.66
C GLY A 76 -7.92 -19.97 14.06
N VAL A 77 -9.24 -19.98 14.16
CA VAL A 77 -9.97 -19.85 15.44
C VAL A 77 -9.57 -20.93 16.44
N ALA A 78 -9.45 -22.18 15.98
CA ALA A 78 -9.03 -23.29 16.83
C ALA A 78 -7.62 -23.11 17.38
N LEU A 79 -6.67 -22.68 16.52
CA LEU A 79 -5.30 -22.36 16.93
C LEU A 79 -5.30 -21.21 17.95
N GLY A 80 -5.98 -20.10 17.64
CA GLY A 80 -5.98 -18.90 18.47
C GLY A 80 -6.64 -19.11 19.83
N THR A 81 -7.70 -19.93 19.89
CA THR A 81 -8.38 -20.27 21.15
C THR A 81 -7.45 -21.07 22.08
N ALA A 82 -6.69 -22.01 21.54
CA ALA A 82 -5.71 -22.78 22.33
C ALA A 82 -4.60 -21.88 22.87
N ILE A 83 -4.06 -20.96 22.04
CA ILE A 83 -3.05 -20.00 22.48
C ILE A 83 -3.61 -19.06 23.57
N ARG A 84 -4.83 -18.52 23.38
CA ARG A 84 -5.50 -17.69 24.41
C ARG A 84 -5.70 -18.46 25.72
N ALA A 85 -5.94 -19.76 25.65
CA ALA A 85 -6.07 -20.63 26.83
C ALA A 85 -4.71 -20.93 27.53
N GLY A 86 -3.60 -20.39 27.02
CA GLY A 86 -2.26 -20.52 27.61
C GLY A 86 -1.40 -21.62 27.00
N ALA A 87 -1.81 -22.22 25.87
CA ALA A 87 -0.96 -23.18 25.18
C ALA A 87 0.24 -22.46 24.53
N VAL A 88 1.45 -22.98 24.76
CA VAL A 88 2.65 -22.50 24.04
C VAL A 88 2.65 -22.96 22.58
N ARG A 89 2.02 -24.11 22.30
CA ARG A 89 1.87 -24.66 20.95
C ARG A 89 0.47 -25.20 20.74
N ALA A 90 -0.09 -24.94 19.57
CA ALA A 90 -1.41 -25.41 19.16
C ALA A 90 -1.36 -26.06 17.77
N GLY A 91 -2.31 -26.95 17.49
CA GLY A 91 -2.46 -27.60 16.18
C GLY A 91 -1.53 -28.79 15.93
N SER A 92 -1.30 -29.10 14.66
CA SER A 92 -0.49 -30.23 14.21
C SER A 92 0.67 -29.75 13.34
N ALA A 93 1.87 -30.26 13.63
CA ALA A 93 3.08 -29.95 12.86
C ALA A 93 3.01 -30.40 11.40
N ASP A 94 2.21 -31.42 11.10
CA ASP A 94 2.01 -31.93 9.75
C ASP A 94 1.04 -31.06 8.94
N ARG A 95 0.12 -30.35 9.60
CA ARG A 95 -0.89 -29.49 8.95
C ARG A 95 -0.72 -28.01 9.30
N TYR A 96 -1.53 -27.50 10.22
CA TYR A 96 -1.48 -26.11 10.66
C TYR A 96 -1.16 -26.09 12.15
N PHE A 97 -0.19 -25.28 12.53
CA PHE A 97 0.19 -25.10 13.94
C PHE A 97 0.52 -23.66 14.25
N ALA A 98 0.41 -23.30 15.53
CA ALA A 98 0.85 -22.02 16.07
C ALA A 98 1.81 -22.25 17.24
N VAL A 99 2.83 -21.41 17.36
CA VAL A 99 3.74 -21.35 18.50
C VAL A 99 3.68 -19.93 19.07
N HIS A 100 3.31 -19.82 20.33
CA HIS A 100 3.33 -18.57 21.08
C HIS A 100 4.68 -18.43 21.80
N SER A 101 5.50 -17.49 21.37
CA SER A 101 6.86 -17.32 21.88
C SER A 101 7.02 -15.98 22.57
N VAL A 102 6.79 -15.98 23.89
CA VAL A 102 7.01 -14.84 24.80
C VAL A 102 8.08 -15.20 25.83
N ALA A 103 9.11 -14.36 25.98
CA ALA A 103 10.19 -14.56 26.96
C ALA A 103 10.36 -13.36 27.91
N GLN A 104 10.45 -13.63 29.22
CA GLN A 104 10.87 -12.69 30.27
C GLN A 104 12.32 -12.96 30.74
N PRO A 105 13.09 -11.94 31.14
CA PRO A 105 13.28 -10.63 30.53
C PRO A 105 14.66 -10.62 29.84
N ALA A 106 14.72 -10.35 28.55
CA ALA A 106 16.02 -10.10 27.94
C ALA A 106 15.82 -9.31 26.64
N ASN A 107 16.32 -8.07 26.66
CA ASN A 107 16.50 -7.13 25.56
C ASN A 107 15.24 -6.49 24.94
N SER A 108 15.46 -5.40 24.20
CA SER A 108 14.45 -4.59 23.50
C SER A 108 13.94 -5.21 22.18
N LYS A 109 14.14 -6.52 21.99
CA LYS A 109 13.66 -7.25 20.81
C LYS A 109 12.22 -7.75 21.03
N LEU A 110 11.56 -8.08 19.93
CA LEU A 110 10.15 -8.45 19.91
C LEU A 110 9.93 -9.92 20.27
N ASP A 111 8.81 -10.17 20.96
CA ASP A 111 8.16 -11.47 21.00
C ASP A 111 7.39 -11.71 19.69
N ALA A 112 6.98 -12.95 19.44
CA ALA A 112 6.22 -13.28 18.25
C ALA A 112 5.34 -14.52 18.45
N ASP A 113 4.25 -14.55 17.69
CA ASP A 113 3.61 -15.80 17.33
C ASP A 113 4.14 -16.30 15.99
N ILE A 114 4.24 -17.62 15.86
CA ILE A 114 4.67 -18.28 14.62
C ILE A 114 3.55 -19.20 14.17
N VAL A 115 2.96 -18.90 13.01
CA VAL A 115 2.00 -19.79 12.35
C VAL A 115 2.73 -20.59 11.27
N GLY A 116 2.78 -21.90 11.46
CA GLY A 116 3.48 -22.82 10.56
C GLY A 116 2.55 -23.58 9.63
N LEU A 117 3.02 -23.78 8.39
CA LEU A 117 2.39 -24.63 7.39
C LEU A 117 3.21 -25.91 7.24
N GLY A 118 2.68 -27.01 7.77
CA GLY A 118 3.22 -28.35 7.68
C GLY A 118 3.15 -28.94 6.28
N VAL A 119 3.75 -30.12 6.10
CA VAL A 119 3.87 -30.77 4.77
C VAL A 119 2.52 -31.14 4.15
N ASP A 120 1.51 -31.38 4.98
CA ASP A 120 0.14 -31.72 4.58
C ASP A 120 -0.81 -30.51 4.71
N ALA A 121 -0.28 -29.29 4.75
CA ALA A 121 -1.08 -28.07 4.67
C ALA A 121 -1.71 -27.95 3.27
N GLY A 122 -3.04 -27.95 3.20
CA GLY A 122 -3.79 -27.89 1.95
C GLY A 122 -4.13 -26.47 1.46
N VAL A 123 -3.57 -25.43 2.09
CA VAL A 123 -3.87 -24.04 1.70
C VAL A 123 -3.09 -23.67 0.44
N ASP A 124 -3.81 -23.22 -0.57
CA ASP A 124 -3.31 -23.01 -1.94
C ASP A 124 -3.62 -21.61 -2.50
N HIS A 125 -4.29 -20.77 -1.72
CA HIS A 125 -4.67 -19.42 -2.10
C HIS A 125 -4.41 -18.42 -0.97
N ILE A 126 -3.87 -17.25 -1.30
CA ILE A 126 -3.51 -16.22 -0.29
C ILE A 126 -4.70 -15.75 0.53
N ARG A 127 -5.86 -15.54 -0.09
CA ARG A 127 -7.14 -15.24 0.59
C ARG A 127 -7.50 -16.27 1.66
N ASN A 128 -7.28 -17.57 1.40
CA ASN A 128 -7.56 -18.63 2.36
C ASN A 128 -6.55 -18.60 3.52
N LEU A 129 -5.27 -18.35 3.24
CA LEU A 129 -4.26 -18.16 4.28
C LEU A 129 -4.57 -16.94 5.16
N ARG A 130 -4.95 -15.82 4.56
CA ARG A 130 -5.39 -14.61 5.28
C ARG A 130 -6.63 -14.87 6.12
N LEU A 131 -7.55 -15.74 5.69
CA LEU A 131 -8.70 -16.17 6.49
C LEU A 131 -8.31 -16.99 7.72
N ILE A 132 -7.31 -17.88 7.59
CA ILE A 132 -6.76 -18.61 8.73
C ILE A 132 -6.12 -17.63 9.72
N LEU A 133 -5.29 -16.70 9.23
CA LEU A 133 -4.66 -15.68 10.09
C LEU A 133 -5.70 -14.76 10.73
N GLN A 134 -6.75 -14.36 10.01
CA GLN A 134 -7.87 -13.59 10.53
C GLN A 134 -8.53 -14.31 11.71
N GLY A 135 -8.94 -15.58 11.51
CA GLY A 135 -9.55 -16.38 12.58
C GLY A 135 -8.63 -16.55 13.79
N TYR A 136 -7.33 -16.67 13.55
CA TYR A 136 -6.31 -16.72 14.61
C TYR A 136 -6.28 -15.44 15.43
N LEU A 137 -6.15 -14.28 14.77
CA LEU A 137 -6.04 -12.98 15.44
C LEU A 137 -7.30 -12.60 16.21
N GLU A 138 -8.49 -12.93 15.69
CA GLU A 138 -9.76 -12.76 16.40
C GLU A 138 -9.80 -13.63 17.67
N ALA A 139 -9.47 -14.91 17.56
CA ALA A 139 -9.58 -15.86 18.66
C ALA A 139 -8.45 -15.75 19.70
N ALA A 140 -7.22 -15.44 19.28
CA ALA A 140 -6.08 -15.25 20.18
C ALA A 140 -6.13 -13.88 20.86
N TYR A 141 -6.36 -12.81 20.09
CA TYR A 141 -6.16 -11.43 20.55
C TYR A 141 -7.40 -10.55 20.59
N GLY A 142 -8.52 -10.99 20.02
CA GLY A 142 -9.81 -10.31 20.20
C GLY A 142 -10.00 -9.13 19.26
N TYR A 143 -9.20 -9.06 18.19
CA TYR A 143 -9.42 -8.09 17.13
C TYR A 143 -10.80 -8.26 16.50
N THR A 144 -11.36 -7.15 16.03
CA THR A 144 -12.56 -7.17 15.19
C THR A 144 -12.26 -7.90 13.88
N ALA A 145 -13.29 -8.39 13.19
CA ALA A 145 -13.08 -9.07 11.92
C ALA A 145 -12.38 -8.19 10.87
N ALA A 146 -12.65 -6.88 10.87
CA ALA A 146 -11.99 -5.93 9.99
C ALA A 146 -10.50 -5.74 10.36
N ASP A 147 -10.21 -5.50 11.64
CA ASP A 147 -8.84 -5.30 12.11
C ASP A 147 -7.98 -6.56 11.94
N ALA A 148 -8.56 -7.73 12.20
CA ALA A 148 -7.89 -9.01 12.01
C ALA A 148 -7.60 -9.30 10.52
N ALA A 149 -8.52 -8.96 9.62
CA ALA A 149 -8.30 -9.09 8.18
C ALA A 149 -7.19 -8.15 7.69
N LEU A 150 -7.20 -6.90 8.16
CA LEU A 150 -6.17 -5.90 7.88
C LEU A 150 -4.79 -6.38 8.36
N LEU A 151 -4.68 -6.82 9.62
CA LEU A 151 -3.45 -7.33 10.18
C LEU A 151 -2.97 -8.60 9.47
N ALA A 152 -3.87 -9.50 9.08
CA ALA A 152 -3.52 -10.69 8.29
C ALA A 152 -2.92 -10.32 6.93
N GLU A 153 -3.48 -9.31 6.25
CA GLU A 153 -2.93 -8.79 5.00
C GLU A 153 -1.50 -8.27 5.19
N PHE A 154 -1.29 -7.32 6.10
CA PHE A 154 0.03 -6.77 6.36
C PHE A 154 1.02 -7.83 6.87
N THR A 155 0.57 -8.78 7.67
CA THR A 155 1.39 -9.93 8.12
C THR A 155 1.87 -10.76 6.94
N THR A 156 1.01 -11.06 5.96
CA THR A 156 1.43 -11.83 4.78
C THR A 156 2.44 -11.08 3.92
N VAL A 157 2.26 -9.77 3.71
CA VAL A 157 3.21 -8.95 2.95
C VAL A 157 4.54 -8.82 3.69
N TYR A 158 4.51 -8.54 5.00
CA TYR A 158 5.68 -8.50 5.87
C TYR A 158 6.51 -9.79 5.77
N ASN A 159 5.87 -10.95 5.90
CA ASN A 159 6.55 -12.24 5.82
C ASN A 159 7.08 -12.56 4.43
N ALA A 160 6.46 -12.05 3.38
CA ALA A 160 6.94 -12.22 2.02
C ALA A 160 8.15 -11.31 1.71
N VAL A 161 8.12 -10.06 2.17
CA VAL A 161 9.28 -9.15 2.12
C VAL A 161 10.48 -9.70 2.90
N ARG A 162 10.22 -10.37 4.03
CA ARG A 162 11.24 -10.90 4.95
C ARG A 162 11.55 -12.38 4.77
N ARG A 163 11.09 -12.99 3.67
CA ARG A 163 11.30 -14.41 3.41
C ARG A 163 12.80 -14.77 3.42
N GLY A 164 13.19 -15.66 4.34
CA GLY A 164 14.58 -16.11 4.49
C GLY A 164 15.57 -15.06 5.02
N ASP A 165 15.10 -13.86 5.38
CA ASP A 165 15.93 -12.75 5.90
C ASP A 165 16.31 -13.00 7.37
N TRP A 166 17.17 -14.01 7.59
CA TRP A 166 17.55 -14.44 8.93
C TRP A 166 18.26 -13.37 9.73
N GLU A 167 19.08 -12.54 9.07
CA GLU A 167 19.77 -11.44 9.74
C GLU A 167 18.77 -10.45 10.32
N TYR A 168 17.74 -10.10 9.54
CA TYR A 168 16.65 -9.27 10.04
C TYR A 168 15.93 -9.92 11.23
N PHE A 169 15.50 -11.18 11.12
CA PHE A 169 14.83 -11.87 12.23
C PHE A 169 15.71 -11.91 13.48
N ALA A 170 16.98 -12.29 13.35
CA ALA A 170 17.93 -12.36 14.47
C ALA A 170 18.20 -11.00 15.11
N SER A 171 18.20 -9.93 14.31
CA SER A 171 18.35 -8.56 14.83
C SER A 171 17.12 -8.09 15.61
N ARG A 172 15.92 -8.56 15.22
CA ARG A 172 14.65 -7.94 15.65
C ARG A 172 13.87 -8.72 16.70
N TYR A 173 14.04 -10.03 16.77
CA TYR A 173 13.28 -10.92 17.65
C TYR A 173 14.15 -11.57 18.74
N LYS A 174 13.51 -11.89 19.87
CA LYS A 174 14.17 -12.57 21.00
C LYS A 174 14.58 -14.00 20.64
N ASP A 175 15.54 -14.54 21.38
CA ASP A 175 16.10 -15.88 21.14
C ASP A 175 15.04 -17.00 21.26
N GLY A 176 14.02 -16.81 22.10
CA GLY A 176 12.87 -17.72 22.17
C GLY A 176 12.14 -17.85 20.84
N VAL A 177 11.93 -16.74 20.13
CA VAL A 177 11.30 -16.71 18.81
C VAL A 177 12.21 -17.39 17.79
N LEU A 178 13.51 -17.05 17.80
CA LEU A 178 14.48 -17.63 16.88
C LEU A 178 14.59 -19.15 17.02
N SER A 179 14.46 -19.67 18.25
CA SER A 179 14.45 -21.11 18.53
C SER A 179 13.23 -21.83 17.93
N GLY A 180 12.12 -21.11 17.74
CA GLY A 180 10.93 -21.59 17.03
C GLY A 180 11.00 -21.48 15.52
N LEU A 181 12.05 -20.84 14.96
CA LEU A 181 12.21 -20.61 13.54
C LEU A 181 13.30 -21.51 12.92
N GLN A 182 13.14 -21.76 11.63
CA GLN A 182 14.16 -22.37 10.79
C GLN A 182 14.46 -21.40 9.64
N LYS A 183 15.74 -21.13 9.40
CA LYS A 183 16.19 -20.10 8.46
C LYS A 183 15.57 -20.25 7.07
N GLU A 184 15.47 -21.47 6.58
CA GLU A 184 14.97 -21.80 5.24
C GLU A 184 13.44 -21.67 5.13
N LYS A 185 12.74 -21.65 6.26
CA LYS A 185 11.27 -21.63 6.35
C LYS A 185 10.71 -20.31 6.86
N ALA A 186 11.54 -19.47 7.50
CA ALA A 186 11.12 -18.21 8.08
C ALA A 186 10.57 -17.25 7.01
N GLY A 187 9.35 -16.76 7.22
CA GLY A 187 8.60 -15.95 6.28
C GLY A 187 7.74 -16.76 5.31
N LEU A 188 7.21 -16.08 4.29
CA LEU A 188 6.21 -16.63 3.37
C LEU A 188 6.67 -16.49 1.91
N SER A 189 6.62 -17.55 1.12
CA SER A 189 6.90 -17.42 -0.32
C SER A 189 5.73 -16.73 -1.02
N VAL A 190 5.99 -16.04 -2.13
CA VAL A 190 4.92 -15.53 -2.99
C VAL A 190 4.22 -16.64 -3.78
N ARG A 191 4.76 -17.87 -3.80
CA ARG A 191 4.16 -19.00 -4.51
C ARG A 191 3.53 -20.01 -3.55
N PHE A 192 2.28 -20.38 -3.81
CA PHE A 192 1.55 -21.32 -2.95
C PHE A 192 2.19 -22.73 -2.89
N ASP A 193 2.78 -23.20 -3.98
CA ASP A 193 3.43 -24.53 -4.07
C ASP A 193 4.72 -24.63 -3.23
N GLU A 194 5.21 -23.49 -2.74
CA GLU A 194 6.35 -23.40 -1.82
C GLU A 194 5.94 -23.27 -0.36
N TRP A 195 4.65 -23.31 -0.03
CA TRP A 195 4.18 -23.16 1.35
C TRP A 195 4.25 -24.45 2.17
N PRO A 196 3.76 -25.61 1.70
CA PRO A 196 3.70 -26.81 2.54
C PRO A 196 5.08 -27.25 3.03
N GLY A 197 5.20 -27.41 4.35
CA GLY A 197 6.43 -27.78 5.06
C GLY A 197 7.54 -26.72 5.06
N ARG A 198 7.28 -25.56 4.45
CA ARG A 198 8.30 -24.56 4.07
C ARG A 198 7.92 -23.13 4.46
N ALA A 199 6.87 -22.91 5.26
CA ALA A 199 6.50 -21.57 5.72
C ALA A 199 6.33 -21.53 7.25
N LEU A 200 7.00 -20.56 7.85
CA LEU A 200 6.86 -20.15 9.25
C LEU A 200 6.56 -18.64 9.25
N ILE A 201 5.27 -18.31 9.37
CA ILE A 201 4.74 -16.95 9.28
C ILE A 201 4.87 -16.32 10.66
N VAL A 202 5.65 -15.25 10.75
CA VAL A 202 5.94 -14.53 11.99
C VAL A 202 4.95 -13.39 12.16
N ILE A 203 4.27 -13.36 13.30
CA ILE A 203 3.36 -12.29 13.72
C ILE A 203 4.06 -11.54 14.87
N PRO A 204 4.56 -10.32 14.65
CA PRO A 204 5.24 -9.56 15.71
C PRO A 204 4.26 -9.20 16.84
N LEU A 205 4.62 -9.51 18.08
CA LEU A 205 3.81 -9.12 19.24
C LEU A 205 4.29 -7.79 19.81
N GLY A 206 3.32 -6.98 20.23
CA GLY A 206 3.55 -5.78 21.01
C GLY A 206 3.74 -6.10 22.48
N GLU A 207 4.09 -5.07 23.26
CA GLU A 207 4.25 -5.17 24.72
C GLU A 207 2.90 -5.18 25.46
N ALA A 208 1.81 -4.90 24.74
CA ALA A 208 0.48 -4.86 25.32
C ALA A 208 -0.10 -6.26 25.53
N ARG A 209 -0.94 -6.41 26.55
CA ARG A 209 -1.52 -7.71 26.94
C ARG A 209 -2.42 -8.28 25.83
N PRO A 210 -2.52 -9.61 25.71
CA PRO A 210 -3.52 -10.25 24.85
C PRO A 210 -4.93 -9.71 25.13
N GLY A 211 -5.70 -9.38 24.09
CA GLY A 211 -6.99 -8.73 24.23
C GLY A 211 -6.97 -7.20 24.07
N SER A 212 -5.79 -6.59 23.97
CA SER A 212 -5.64 -5.16 23.68
C SER A 212 -5.44 -4.89 22.19
N LEU A 213 -5.80 -3.69 21.72
CA LEU A 213 -5.62 -3.25 20.33
C LEU A 213 -4.14 -3.25 19.89
N SER A 214 -3.20 -3.15 20.84
CA SER A 214 -1.76 -3.11 20.57
C SER A 214 -1.05 -4.44 20.83
N ALA A 215 -1.78 -5.56 20.92
CA ALA A 215 -1.19 -6.87 21.16
C ALA A 215 -0.32 -7.35 19.98
N ILE A 216 -0.64 -6.95 18.75
CA ILE A 216 0.24 -7.09 17.59
C ILE A 216 1.01 -5.79 17.39
N ASP A 217 2.34 -5.85 17.20
CA ASP A 217 3.10 -4.64 16.88
C ASP A 217 2.92 -4.30 15.40
N THR A 218 2.19 -3.22 15.14
CA THR A 218 1.96 -2.68 13.80
C THR A 218 3.19 -1.97 13.21
N SER A 219 4.20 -1.61 14.00
CA SER A 219 5.37 -0.85 13.52
C SER A 219 6.25 -1.66 12.54
N PRO A 220 6.62 -2.94 12.81
CA PRO A 220 7.33 -3.78 11.84
C PRO A 220 6.49 -4.06 10.58
N LEU A 221 5.17 -4.19 10.74
CA LEU A 221 4.26 -4.49 9.64
C LEU A 221 4.15 -3.34 8.64
N THR A 222 4.46 -2.12 9.05
CA THR A 222 4.35 -0.89 8.23
C THR A 222 5.70 -0.26 7.93
N GLU A 223 6.79 -1.01 8.11
CA GLU A 223 8.12 -0.52 7.78
C GLU A 223 8.24 -0.20 6.28
N LYS A 224 9.20 0.67 5.95
CA LYS A 224 9.38 1.19 4.58
C LYS A 224 9.33 0.11 3.49
N LYS A 225 10.01 -1.03 3.68
CA LYS A 225 10.03 -2.10 2.68
C LYS A 225 8.65 -2.72 2.44
N VAL A 226 7.82 -2.84 3.48
CA VAL A 226 6.46 -3.38 3.35
C VAL A 226 5.55 -2.37 2.65
N ILE A 227 5.66 -1.09 3.02
CA ILE A 227 4.89 -0.01 2.36
C ILE A 227 5.29 0.15 0.90
N ASP A 228 6.59 0.11 0.59
CA ASP A 228 7.08 0.18 -0.79
C ASP A 228 6.52 -0.96 -1.63
N GLU A 229 6.28 -2.12 -1.04
CA GLU A 229 5.68 -3.25 -1.74
C GLU A 229 4.19 -3.06 -1.99
N LEU A 230 3.45 -2.55 -1.01
CA LEU A 230 2.04 -2.17 -1.17
C LEU A 230 1.86 -1.05 -2.22
N ARG A 231 2.83 -0.13 -2.33
CA ARG A 231 2.83 0.96 -3.31
C ARG A 231 2.96 0.48 -4.76
N LYS A 232 3.41 -0.74 -5.00
CA LYS A 232 3.52 -1.30 -6.34
C LYS A 232 2.19 -1.83 -6.88
N ASP A 233 1.15 -1.94 -6.05
CA ASP A 233 -0.22 -2.14 -6.52
C ASP A 233 -0.73 -0.89 -7.26
N ASP A 234 -1.67 -1.06 -8.19
CA ASP A 234 -2.26 0.04 -8.98
C ASP A 234 -2.91 1.08 -8.06
N SER A 235 -3.55 0.60 -7.00
CA SER A 235 -4.16 1.45 -5.96
C SER A 235 -3.14 2.03 -4.97
N LYS A 236 -1.85 1.67 -5.10
CA LYS A 236 -0.76 1.93 -4.15
C LYS A 236 -1.06 1.49 -2.71
N GLY A 237 -2.02 0.59 -2.54
CA GLY A 237 -2.54 0.16 -1.25
C GLY A 237 -3.14 1.29 -0.41
N VAL A 238 -3.66 2.36 -1.03
CA VAL A 238 -4.12 3.57 -0.31
C VAL A 238 -5.18 3.24 0.75
N GLU A 239 -6.20 2.46 0.40
CA GLU A 239 -7.29 2.12 1.34
C GLU A 239 -6.78 1.32 2.54
N VAL A 240 -6.07 0.20 2.30
CA VAL A 240 -5.54 -0.63 3.40
C VAL A 240 -4.52 0.11 4.26
N ARG A 241 -3.76 1.05 3.69
CA ARG A 241 -2.85 1.90 4.47
C ARG A 241 -3.60 2.95 5.28
N ARG A 242 -4.73 3.48 4.80
CA ARG A 242 -5.60 4.35 5.60
C ARG A 242 -6.19 3.59 6.79
N ASP A 243 -6.69 2.39 6.57
CA ASP A 243 -7.25 1.57 7.65
C ASP A 243 -6.20 1.22 8.71
N MET A 244 -4.94 1.03 8.30
CA MET A 244 -3.80 0.86 9.22
C MET A 244 -3.48 2.13 10.01
N VAL A 245 -3.56 3.31 9.38
CA VAL A 245 -3.45 4.60 10.09
C VAL A 245 -4.56 4.73 11.13
N ASP A 246 -5.81 4.43 10.76
CA ASP A 246 -6.96 4.50 11.67
C ASP A 246 -6.83 3.51 12.84
N LEU A 247 -6.26 2.32 12.61
CA LEU A 247 -5.92 1.38 13.67
C LEU A 247 -4.85 1.94 14.61
N LYS A 248 -3.78 2.54 14.07
CA LYS A 248 -2.71 3.16 14.89
C LYS A 248 -3.19 4.37 15.69
N GLU A 249 -4.10 5.18 15.14
CA GLU A 249 -4.73 6.28 15.87
C GLU A 249 -5.53 5.73 17.06
N ARG A 250 -6.32 4.66 16.87
CA ARG A 250 -7.01 3.96 17.97
C ARG A 250 -6.06 3.33 18.99
N GLU A 251 -4.94 2.74 18.55
CA GLU A 251 -3.90 2.24 19.45
C GLU A 251 -3.31 3.37 20.30
N ALA A 252 -3.04 4.53 19.70
CA ALA A 252 -2.52 5.69 20.39
C ALA A 252 -3.50 6.22 21.44
N ASP A 253 -4.78 6.34 21.09
CA ASP A 253 -5.83 6.79 22.00
C ASP A 253 -6.02 5.84 23.18
N ALA A 254 -6.05 4.53 22.94
CA ALA A 254 -6.15 3.52 23.98
C ALA A 254 -4.94 3.52 24.92
N ALA A 255 -3.73 3.67 24.38
CA ALA A 255 -2.51 3.76 25.17
C ALA A 255 -2.47 5.04 26.02
N LYS A 256 -2.91 6.17 25.46
CA LYS A 256 -3.04 7.44 26.19
C LYS A 256 -4.05 7.33 27.33
N GLN A 257 -5.25 6.79 27.06
CA GLN A 257 -6.26 6.58 28.09
C GLN A 257 -5.74 5.67 29.21
N THR A 258 -5.00 4.62 28.86
CA THR A 258 -4.37 3.73 29.85
C THR A 258 -3.36 4.48 30.71
N ALA A 259 -2.51 5.32 30.12
CA ALA A 259 -1.56 6.14 30.85
C ALA A 259 -2.25 7.14 31.80
N ASP A 260 -3.31 7.80 31.34
CA ASP A 260 -4.06 8.77 32.14
C ASP A 260 -4.73 8.10 33.36
N LEU A 261 -5.38 6.94 33.15
CA LEU A 261 -5.96 6.16 34.24
C LEU A 261 -4.91 5.67 35.25
N LYS A 262 -3.75 5.20 34.77
CA LYS A 262 -2.65 4.79 35.66
C LYS A 262 -2.13 5.96 36.49
N ARG A 263 -2.01 7.15 35.91
CA ARG A 263 -1.56 8.35 36.63
C ARG A 263 -2.53 8.80 37.71
N GLU A 264 -3.83 8.75 37.42
CA GLU A 264 -4.86 9.05 38.42
C GLU A 264 -4.77 8.07 39.59
N ALA A 265 -4.68 6.77 39.29
CA ALA A 265 -4.51 5.73 40.32
C ALA A 265 -3.21 5.88 41.12
N ILE A 266 -2.10 6.25 40.47
CA ILE A 266 -0.82 6.54 41.12
C ILE A 266 -0.94 7.74 42.07
N ALA A 267 -1.56 8.83 41.62
CA ALA A 267 -1.74 10.04 42.43
C ALA A 267 -2.60 9.76 43.68
N ASP A 268 -3.69 9.01 43.54
CA ASP A 268 -4.54 8.59 44.65
C ASP A 268 -3.79 7.70 45.64
N GLU A 269 -2.98 6.76 45.14
CA GLU A 269 -2.22 5.84 45.99
C GLU A 269 -1.08 6.56 46.72
N GLU A 270 -0.40 7.50 46.06
CA GLU A 270 0.61 8.35 46.69
C GLU A 270 0.03 9.23 47.80
N ALA A 271 -1.18 9.78 47.60
CA ALA A 271 -1.88 10.54 48.63
C ALA A 271 -2.21 9.68 49.85
N LYS A 272 -2.66 8.43 49.64
CA LYS A 272 -2.91 7.48 50.73
C LYS A 272 -1.62 7.11 51.47
N ILE A 273 -0.55 6.78 50.75
CA ILE A 273 0.75 6.46 51.32
C ILE A 273 1.27 7.66 52.14
N ALA A 274 1.16 8.89 51.64
CA ALA A 274 1.58 10.08 52.36
C ALA A 274 0.78 10.31 53.66
N ALA A 275 -0.54 10.11 53.61
CA ALA A 275 -1.40 10.21 54.78
C ALA A 275 -1.06 9.12 55.83
N GLU A 276 -0.85 7.88 55.40
CA GLU A 276 -0.47 6.77 56.26
C GLU A 276 0.92 6.96 56.88
N LYS A 277 1.90 7.46 56.12
CA LYS A 277 3.22 7.83 56.66
C LYS A 277 3.12 8.90 57.73
N THR A 278 2.27 9.90 57.53
CA THR A 278 2.03 10.97 58.51
C THR A 278 1.40 10.41 59.79
N ALA A 279 0.38 9.55 59.67
CA ALA A 279 -0.25 8.89 60.80
C ALA A 279 0.72 7.96 61.55
N LEU A 280 1.57 7.23 60.82
CA LEU A 280 2.56 6.31 61.37
C LEU A 280 3.67 7.05 62.13
N ALA A 281 4.12 8.20 61.61
CA ALA A 281 5.06 9.08 62.31
C ALA A 281 4.46 9.59 63.63
N ALA A 282 3.22 10.07 63.62
CA ALA A 282 2.53 10.50 64.84
C ALA A 282 2.35 9.36 65.85
N GLU A 283 2.12 8.13 65.40
CA GLU A 283 2.03 6.96 66.27
C GLU A 283 3.39 6.57 66.87
N LYS A 284 4.47 6.65 66.08
CA LYS A 284 5.84 6.48 66.58
C LYS A 284 6.17 7.50 67.67
N ASP A 285 5.81 8.76 67.46
CA ASP A 285 6.05 9.83 68.44
C ASP A 285 5.26 9.60 69.73
N ARG A 286 4.01 9.11 69.66
CA ARG A 286 3.22 8.73 70.84
C ARG A 286 3.86 7.57 71.60
N ILE A 287 4.24 6.50 70.92
CA ILE A 287 4.89 5.34 71.54
C ILE A 287 6.18 5.77 72.24
N ALA A 288 7.00 6.61 71.59
CA ALA A 288 8.23 7.15 72.19
C ALA A 288 7.93 7.98 73.46
N ALA A 289 6.93 8.85 73.42
CA ALA A 289 6.51 9.66 74.57
C ALA A 289 5.94 8.82 75.73
N GLU A 290 5.22 7.74 75.43
CA GLU A 290 4.73 6.79 76.43
C GLU A 290 5.88 6.00 77.08
N GLU A 291 6.89 5.59 76.30
CA GLU A 291 8.10 4.95 76.82
C GLU A 291 8.91 5.88 77.72
N GLU A 292 9.10 7.14 77.33
CA GLU A 292 9.76 8.14 78.17
C GLU A 292 9.00 8.34 79.49
N LYS A 293 7.67 8.51 79.45
CA LYS A 293 6.83 8.64 80.67
C LYS A 293 6.91 7.40 81.56
N ALA A 294 6.88 6.21 80.98
CA ALA A 294 7.00 4.95 81.73
C ALA A 294 8.38 4.79 82.37
N SER A 295 9.44 5.21 81.68
CA SER A 295 10.82 5.20 82.20
C SER A 295 11.00 6.21 83.35
N ALA A 296 10.43 7.42 83.23
CA ALA A 296 10.45 8.46 84.26
C ALA A 296 9.63 8.05 85.51
N ALA A 297 8.51 7.34 85.33
CA ALA A 297 7.73 6.78 86.43
C ALA A 297 8.47 5.65 87.17
N LYS A 298 9.23 4.81 86.45
CA LYS A 298 10.13 3.81 87.06
C LYS A 298 11.30 4.45 87.81
N ALA A 299 11.86 5.54 87.29
CA ALA A 299 12.96 6.26 87.95
C ALA A 299 12.53 6.98 89.23
N THR A 300 11.30 7.53 89.28
CA THR A 300 10.73 8.14 90.50
C THR A 300 10.30 7.10 91.53
N ALA A 301 9.86 5.90 91.13
CA ALA A 301 9.57 4.79 92.04
C ALA A 301 10.82 4.15 92.67
N ALA A 302 11.99 4.23 92.02
CA ALA A 302 13.26 3.78 92.57
C ALA A 302 13.93 4.79 93.53
N ALA A 303 13.41 6.02 93.61
CA ALA A 303 13.86 7.08 94.52
C ALA A 303 12.78 7.39 95.58
N GLY A 304 12.50 6.44 96.47
CA GLY A 304 11.63 6.61 97.65
C GLY A 304 12.42 6.51 98.97
N PRO A 305 11.97 7.16 100.05
CA PRO A 305 12.80 7.96 100.97
C PRO A 305 13.58 7.17 102.05
N GLY A 306 14.79 7.64 102.34
CA GLY A 306 15.56 7.24 103.51
C GLY A 306 15.05 7.87 104.82
N THR A 307 14.58 6.98 105.71
CA THR A 307 14.63 7.01 107.20
C THR A 307 13.79 7.97 108.07
N ALA A 308 13.23 7.33 109.12
CA ALA A 308 12.73 7.78 110.43
C ALA A 308 11.29 8.35 110.50
N GLY A 309 10.36 7.90 111.35
CA GLY A 309 10.33 6.86 112.39
C GLY A 309 9.00 6.94 113.19
N LYS A 310 8.33 5.78 113.36
CA LYS A 310 7.58 5.24 114.52
C LYS A 310 6.69 6.11 115.43
N ALA A 311 5.42 5.70 115.59
CA ALA A 311 4.64 5.48 116.85
C ALA A 311 3.21 5.00 116.48
N GLU A 312 2.81 3.74 116.78
CA GLU A 312 1.95 3.29 117.91
C GLU A 312 0.47 3.72 117.78
N THR A 313 -0.61 2.95 118.02
CA THR A 313 -0.92 1.69 118.75
C THR A 313 -2.37 1.28 118.33
N GLY A 314 -2.72 0.02 118.07
CA GLY A 314 -3.34 -0.94 119.02
C GLY A 314 -4.84 -1.21 118.70
N THR A 315 -5.19 -2.37 118.09
CA THR A 315 -5.91 -3.56 118.67
C THR A 315 -7.43 -3.34 118.90
N ASP A 316 -8.37 -4.08 118.28
CA ASP A 316 -8.79 -5.41 118.75
C ASP A 316 -9.57 -6.23 117.68
N ALA A 317 -9.63 -7.54 117.90
CA ALA A 317 -9.79 -8.62 116.92
C ALA A 317 -11.08 -9.46 117.06
N GLY A 318 -11.40 -10.19 115.97
CA GLY A 318 -12.17 -11.45 115.96
C GLY A 318 -13.32 -11.47 114.93
N ALA A 319 -13.53 -12.48 114.06
CA ALA A 319 -12.86 -13.73 113.76
C ALA A 319 -13.41 -14.32 112.43
N ALA A 320 -12.67 -15.28 111.86
CA ALA A 320 -13.06 -16.35 110.91
C ALA A 320 -13.01 -16.08 109.39
N GLY A 321 -12.21 -16.90 108.69
CA GLY A 321 -12.40 -17.25 107.28
C GLY A 321 -11.13 -17.23 106.42
N THR A 322 -10.50 -18.38 106.27
CA THR A 322 -9.36 -18.65 105.38
C THR A 322 -9.67 -18.32 103.91
N ALA A 323 -8.95 -17.36 103.31
CA ALA A 323 -8.82 -17.24 101.85
C ALA A 323 -7.50 -16.55 101.48
N LYS A 324 -6.62 -17.33 100.86
CA LYS A 324 -5.69 -16.98 99.77
C LYS A 324 -5.06 -15.58 99.78
N SER A 325 -3.77 -15.56 100.10
CA SER A 325 -2.81 -14.61 99.53
C SER A 325 -2.88 -14.70 98.00
N GLU A 326 -3.46 -13.68 97.37
CA GLU A 326 -3.20 -13.34 95.97
C GLU A 326 -2.47 -12.00 95.98
N ALA A 327 -1.15 -12.09 95.88
CA ALA A 327 -0.32 -11.00 95.42
C ALA A 327 -0.77 -10.66 93.99
N ALA A 328 -1.48 -9.54 93.83
CA ALA A 328 -1.74 -8.93 92.54
C ALA A 328 -1.40 -7.43 92.65
N ALA A 329 -0.11 -7.12 92.55
CA ALA A 329 0.31 -5.81 92.08
C ALA A 329 -0.14 -5.70 90.61
N PRO A 330 -0.89 -4.67 90.19
CA PRO A 330 -1.16 -4.46 88.78
C PRO A 330 0.15 -3.98 88.14
N SER A 331 0.86 -4.91 87.51
CA SER A 331 1.95 -4.61 86.57
C SER A 331 1.33 -4.15 85.26
N SER A 332 0.76 -2.94 85.22
CA SER A 332 0.39 -2.29 83.96
C SER A 332 1.61 -1.54 83.43
N VAL A 333 2.59 -2.28 82.93
CA VAL A 333 3.53 -1.73 81.95
C VAL A 333 2.76 -1.77 80.61
N PRO A 334 2.56 -0.65 79.91
CA PRO A 334 1.95 -0.69 78.58
C PRO A 334 2.80 -1.59 77.67
N ASP A 335 2.16 -2.49 76.92
CA ASP A 335 2.85 -3.41 75.99
C ASP A 335 3.30 -2.65 74.73
N THR A 336 4.35 -1.83 74.89
CA THR A 336 4.96 -1.04 73.80
C THR A 336 5.65 -1.93 72.77
N THR A 337 5.93 -3.19 73.10
CA THR A 337 6.49 -4.21 72.20
C THR A 337 5.53 -4.58 71.09
N ALA A 338 4.26 -4.85 71.41
CA ALA A 338 3.23 -5.16 70.42
C ALA A 338 2.98 -3.97 69.47
N ALA A 339 2.97 -2.74 70.01
CA ALA A 339 2.81 -1.52 69.21
C ALA A 339 3.99 -1.28 68.25
N LYS A 340 5.23 -1.54 68.69
CA LYS A 340 6.44 -1.46 67.84
C LYS A 340 6.41 -2.46 66.68
N THR A 341 5.98 -3.69 66.93
CA THR A 341 5.84 -4.72 65.88
C THR A 341 4.80 -4.31 64.84
N ALA A 342 3.64 -3.81 65.27
CA ALA A 342 2.59 -3.34 64.36
C ALA A 342 3.04 -2.12 63.51
N VAL A 343 3.86 -1.23 64.08
CA VAL A 343 4.48 -0.13 63.32
C VAL A 343 5.43 -0.65 62.26
N ALA A 344 6.31 -1.60 62.60
CA ALA A 344 7.26 -2.19 61.64
C ALA A 344 6.55 -2.93 60.49
N GLU A 345 5.47 -3.65 60.77
CA GLU A 345 4.64 -4.29 59.74
C GLU A 345 4.01 -3.28 58.78
N LYS A 346 3.48 -2.16 59.31
CA LYS A 346 2.94 -1.07 58.50
C LYS A 346 4.01 -0.40 57.64
N GLU A 347 5.23 -0.22 58.14
CA GLU A 347 6.35 0.30 57.34
C GLU A 347 6.69 -0.62 56.17
N ALA A 348 6.73 -1.93 56.41
CA ALA A 348 7.00 -2.91 55.37
C ALA A 348 5.90 -2.91 54.28
N GLU A 349 4.63 -2.80 54.67
CA GLU A 349 3.51 -2.73 53.72
C GLU A 349 3.54 -1.43 52.91
N ILE A 350 3.81 -0.29 53.56
CA ILE A 350 4.00 0.99 52.87
C ILE A 350 5.16 0.89 51.87
N ALA A 351 6.31 0.33 52.25
CA ALA A 351 7.45 0.17 51.36
C ALA A 351 7.13 -0.72 50.14
N LYS A 352 6.35 -1.79 50.32
CA LYS A 352 5.87 -2.64 49.23
C LYS A 352 4.93 -1.89 48.28
N ARG A 353 4.01 -1.09 48.81
CA ARG A 353 3.12 -0.24 48.01
C ARG A 353 3.87 0.85 47.26
N GLU A 354 4.90 1.45 47.87
CA GLU A 354 5.79 2.40 47.17
C GLU A 354 6.53 1.75 46.00
N ALA A 355 7.04 0.52 46.17
CA ALA A 355 7.66 -0.22 45.07
C ALA A 355 6.66 -0.49 43.93
N ALA A 356 5.43 -0.89 44.25
CA ALA A 356 4.36 -1.07 43.26
C ALA A 356 3.98 0.23 42.55
N VAL A 357 4.00 1.37 43.24
CA VAL A 357 3.79 2.70 42.65
C VAL A 357 4.91 3.04 41.66
N GLN A 358 6.17 2.73 41.98
CA GLN A 358 7.29 2.95 41.04
C GLN A 358 7.17 2.08 39.78
N GLU A 359 6.75 0.81 39.93
CA GLU A 359 6.45 -0.07 38.79
C GLU A 359 5.31 0.50 37.94
N ALA A 360 4.21 0.91 38.57
CA ALA A 360 3.08 1.53 37.88
C ALA A 360 3.48 2.83 37.14
N ARG A 361 4.38 3.65 37.71
CA ARG A 361 4.93 4.84 37.05
C ARG A 361 5.72 4.48 35.79
N ALA A 362 6.54 3.42 35.85
CA ALA A 362 7.26 2.94 34.67
C ALA A 362 6.29 2.48 33.58
N GLU A 363 5.29 1.65 33.93
CA GLU A 363 4.30 1.18 32.96
C GLU A 363 3.44 2.32 32.37
N ALA A 364 3.14 3.36 33.16
CA ALA A 364 2.43 4.54 32.70
C ALA A 364 3.28 5.31 31.67
N SER A 365 4.57 5.51 31.96
CA SER A 365 5.50 6.14 31.03
C SER A 365 5.68 5.35 29.73
N GLU A 366 5.70 4.03 29.79
CA GLU A 366 5.74 3.16 28.60
C GLU A 366 4.47 3.31 27.76
N SER A 367 3.30 3.36 28.40
CA SER A 367 2.01 3.57 27.73
C SER A 367 1.96 4.92 27.02
N GLU A 368 2.51 5.97 27.61
CA GLU A 368 2.63 7.28 26.95
C GLU A 368 3.61 7.29 25.78
N ALA A 369 4.77 6.65 25.95
CA ALA A 369 5.76 6.54 24.89
C ALA A 369 5.16 5.79 23.68
N LEU A 370 4.38 4.73 23.93
CA LEU A 370 3.63 4.03 22.91
C LEU A 370 2.60 4.94 22.22
N ALA A 371 1.81 5.70 22.98
CA ALA A 371 0.85 6.64 22.42
C ALA A 371 1.51 7.69 21.51
N ALA A 372 2.62 8.28 21.98
CA ALA A 372 3.38 9.26 21.21
C ALA A 372 3.99 8.64 19.94
N LYS A 373 4.54 7.43 20.03
CA LYS A 373 5.10 6.68 18.90
C LYS A 373 4.02 6.41 17.85
N LYS A 374 2.88 5.84 18.24
CA LYS A 374 1.79 5.49 17.30
C LYS A 374 1.17 6.75 16.67
N THR A 375 1.02 7.84 17.42
CA THR A 375 0.62 9.15 16.87
C THR A 375 1.58 9.65 15.80
N ALA A 376 2.89 9.56 16.06
CA ALA A 376 3.92 10.00 15.12
C ALA A 376 3.94 9.15 13.84
N GLU A 377 3.83 7.82 13.98
CA GLU A 377 3.74 6.89 12.84
C GLU A 377 2.50 7.17 11.99
N ALA A 378 1.31 7.25 12.62
CA ALA A 378 0.06 7.55 11.93
C ALA A 378 0.13 8.87 11.14
N LYS A 379 0.69 9.93 11.74
CA LYS A 379 0.86 11.24 11.08
C LYS A 379 1.81 11.17 9.89
N ALA A 380 2.93 10.45 10.03
CA ALA A 380 3.89 10.28 8.96
C ALA A 380 3.28 9.49 7.78
N GLU A 381 2.62 8.37 8.07
CA GLU A 381 1.96 7.53 7.08
C GLU A 381 0.83 8.25 6.37
N ARG A 382 0.00 9.01 7.09
CA ARG A 382 -1.06 9.84 6.51
C ARG A 382 -0.53 10.87 5.51
N THR A 383 0.60 11.49 5.84
CA THR A 383 1.29 12.44 4.94
C THR A 383 1.77 11.74 3.67
N ASP A 384 2.34 10.54 3.82
CA ASP A 384 2.82 9.73 2.70
C ASP A 384 1.68 9.22 1.81
N ILE A 385 0.57 8.77 2.41
CA ILE A 385 -0.64 8.35 1.68
C ILE A 385 -1.20 9.53 0.88
N ALA A 386 -1.28 10.72 1.48
CA ALA A 386 -1.77 11.92 0.77
C ALA A 386 -0.90 12.27 -0.44
N LYS A 387 0.42 12.16 -0.33
CA LYS A 387 1.35 12.35 -1.47
C LYS A 387 1.12 11.30 -2.55
N ASP A 388 1.00 10.03 -2.16
CA ASP A 388 0.79 8.92 -3.09
C ASP A 388 -0.53 9.08 -3.85
N GLN A 389 -1.59 9.48 -3.17
CA GLN A 389 -2.90 9.76 -3.76
C GLN A 389 -2.86 10.95 -4.72
N GLN A 390 -2.20 12.05 -4.33
CA GLN A 390 -2.02 13.20 -5.22
C GLN A 390 -1.23 12.82 -6.48
N ALA A 391 -0.19 11.99 -6.35
CA ALA A 391 0.57 11.48 -7.48
C ALA A 391 -0.26 10.55 -8.38
N SER A 392 -1.15 9.72 -7.82
CA SER A 392 -2.06 8.89 -8.62
C SER A 392 -3.06 9.73 -9.40
N ILE A 393 -3.68 10.73 -8.77
CA ILE A 393 -4.59 11.67 -9.47
C ILE A 393 -3.84 12.40 -10.58
N ALA A 394 -2.61 12.87 -10.32
CA ALA A 394 -1.80 13.51 -11.34
C ALA A 394 -1.48 12.56 -12.52
N ALA A 395 -1.14 11.31 -12.23
CA ALA A 395 -0.88 10.31 -13.26
C ALA A 395 -2.14 9.97 -14.07
N GLU A 396 -3.29 9.80 -13.43
CA GLU A 396 -4.58 9.56 -14.09
C GLU A 396 -5.00 10.75 -14.96
N THR A 397 -4.82 11.99 -14.47
CA THR A 397 -5.11 13.19 -15.28
C THR A 397 -4.18 13.32 -16.49
N ALA A 398 -2.90 12.97 -16.34
CA ALA A 398 -1.96 12.91 -17.46
C ALA A 398 -2.32 11.79 -18.46
N ALA A 399 -2.67 10.60 -17.99
CA ALA A 399 -3.12 9.50 -18.83
C ALA A 399 -4.44 9.81 -19.55
N ALA A 400 -5.39 10.47 -18.88
CA ALA A 400 -6.64 10.93 -19.48
C ALA A 400 -6.41 12.04 -20.52
N ALA A 401 -5.37 12.87 -20.34
CA ALA A 401 -4.95 13.84 -21.35
C ALA A 401 -4.33 13.15 -22.58
N ASP A 402 -3.61 12.04 -22.39
CA ASP A 402 -2.95 11.27 -23.45
C ASP A 402 -3.92 10.31 -24.20
N GLN A 403 -5.00 9.89 -23.54
CA GLN A 403 -6.10 9.09 -24.15
C GLN A 403 -7.04 9.89 -25.06
N ARG A 404 -6.74 11.16 -25.35
CA ARG A 404 -7.35 11.90 -26.47
C ARG A 404 -6.79 11.39 -27.82
N ILE A 405 -7.14 10.13 -28.10
CA ILE A 405 -7.30 9.46 -29.39
C ILE A 405 -6.03 9.25 -30.24
N LYS A 406 -5.52 8.01 -30.21
CA LYS A 406 -4.70 7.42 -31.28
C LYS A 406 -5.50 6.37 -32.08
N GLY A 407 -6.65 6.77 -32.61
CA GLY A 407 -7.33 5.99 -33.63
C GLY A 407 -6.99 6.53 -35.02
N ILE A 408 -6.96 5.68 -36.03
CA ILE A 408 -6.83 6.12 -37.43
C ILE A 408 -8.23 6.45 -37.94
N ALA A 409 -8.43 7.67 -38.44
CA ALA A 409 -9.67 8.04 -39.10
C ALA A 409 -9.76 7.33 -40.47
N ALA A 410 -10.89 6.66 -40.71
CA ALA A 410 -11.18 5.93 -41.93
C ALA A 410 -12.62 6.17 -42.38
N LEU A 411 -12.97 5.76 -43.59
CA LEU A 411 -14.32 5.83 -44.12
C LEU A 411 -14.96 4.44 -44.14
N ARG A 412 -16.20 4.36 -43.65
CA ARG A 412 -17.03 3.17 -43.76
C ARG A 412 -18.27 3.50 -44.61
N MET A 413 -18.45 2.74 -45.68
CA MET A 413 -19.61 2.87 -46.56
C MET A 413 -20.90 2.59 -45.77
N VAL A 414 -21.95 3.38 -46.01
CA VAL A 414 -23.26 3.18 -45.37
C VAL A 414 -23.97 1.93 -45.91
N ALA A 415 -23.79 1.66 -47.20
CA ALA A 415 -24.22 0.44 -47.87
C ALA A 415 -23.22 0.06 -48.97
N PRO A 416 -23.14 -1.22 -49.39
CA PRO A 416 -22.14 -1.70 -50.36
C PRO A 416 -22.07 -0.91 -51.67
N ASP A 417 -23.23 -0.49 -52.19
CA ASP A 417 -23.35 0.22 -53.47
C ASP A 417 -23.67 1.72 -53.31
N SER A 418 -23.55 2.27 -52.09
CA SER A 418 -23.83 3.68 -51.83
C SER A 418 -22.57 4.52 -52.08
N PRO A 419 -22.66 5.73 -52.67
CA PRO A 419 -21.53 6.66 -52.68
C PRO A 419 -21.30 7.33 -51.32
N LEU A 420 -22.23 7.13 -50.37
CA LEU A 420 -22.22 7.72 -49.04
C LEU A 420 -21.49 6.83 -48.03
N ALA A 421 -20.73 7.49 -47.16
CA ALA A 421 -19.95 6.91 -46.08
C ALA A 421 -20.15 7.70 -44.79
N ARG A 422 -19.66 7.14 -43.69
CA ARG A 422 -19.43 7.84 -42.43
C ARG A 422 -17.95 7.75 -42.06
N LEU A 423 -17.47 8.70 -41.28
CA LEU A 423 -16.16 8.61 -40.67
C LEU A 423 -16.22 7.63 -39.51
N VAL A 424 -15.18 6.82 -39.40
CA VAL A 424 -14.97 5.91 -38.29
C VAL A 424 -13.56 6.09 -37.77
N LEU A 425 -13.41 5.98 -36.47
CA LEU A 425 -12.13 5.94 -35.81
C LEU A 425 -11.80 4.47 -35.55
N VAL A 426 -10.66 4.00 -36.03
CA VAL A 426 -10.27 2.59 -35.97
C VAL A 426 -9.04 2.42 -35.11
N ASP A 427 -9.07 1.40 -34.25
CA ASP A 427 -7.90 0.97 -33.50
C ASP A 427 -6.84 0.41 -34.46
N PRO A 428 -5.62 0.98 -34.51
CA PRO A 428 -4.60 0.56 -35.47
C PRO A 428 -4.04 -0.85 -35.21
N ALA A 429 -4.12 -1.36 -33.99
CA ALA A 429 -3.60 -2.69 -33.64
C ALA A 429 -4.62 -3.79 -33.94
N THR A 430 -5.91 -3.53 -33.73
CA THR A 430 -6.96 -4.55 -33.83
C THR A 430 -7.88 -4.40 -35.04
N GLY A 431 -7.88 -3.24 -35.70
CA GLY A 431 -8.81 -2.91 -36.77
C GLY A 431 -10.25 -2.71 -36.29
N ARG A 432 -10.49 -2.68 -34.97
CA ARG A 432 -11.83 -2.51 -34.39
C ARG A 432 -12.26 -1.04 -34.49
N GLU A 433 -13.51 -0.81 -34.88
CA GLU A 433 -14.14 0.50 -34.80
C GLU A 433 -14.25 0.94 -33.33
N LEU A 434 -13.66 2.10 -33.02
CA LEU A 434 -13.70 2.76 -31.73
C LEU A 434 -14.87 3.75 -31.64
N LYS A 435 -15.11 4.48 -32.73
CA LYS A 435 -16.15 5.51 -32.82
C LYS A 435 -16.59 5.68 -34.27
N ALA A 436 -17.80 6.22 -34.48
CA ALA A 436 -18.27 6.66 -35.78
C ALA A 436 -18.87 8.08 -35.71
N SER A 437 -18.75 8.84 -36.80
CA SER A 437 -19.42 10.14 -36.95
C SER A 437 -20.92 9.94 -36.99
N VAL A 438 -21.68 10.86 -36.39
CA VAL A 438 -23.14 10.90 -36.55
C VAL A 438 -23.52 11.16 -38.02
N LEU A 439 -22.74 11.98 -38.71
CA LEU A 439 -22.90 12.26 -40.13
C LEU A 439 -22.54 11.01 -40.97
N ASP A 440 -23.50 10.52 -41.75
CA ASP A 440 -23.39 9.35 -42.63
C ASP A 440 -23.63 9.69 -44.12
N THR A 441 -23.70 10.98 -44.43
CA THR A 441 -23.89 11.49 -45.81
C THR A 441 -22.59 12.00 -46.43
N ILE A 442 -21.43 11.54 -45.93
CA ILE A 442 -20.12 11.93 -46.46
C ILE A 442 -19.90 11.26 -47.81
N ARG A 443 -19.47 12.01 -48.82
CA ARG A 443 -19.10 11.46 -50.14
C ARG A 443 -17.76 10.74 -50.01
N SER A 444 -17.79 9.42 -50.18
CA SER A 444 -16.65 8.52 -49.89
C SER A 444 -15.33 8.86 -50.60
N ARG A 445 -15.39 9.56 -51.74
CA ARG A 445 -14.22 9.93 -52.55
C ARG A 445 -13.82 11.40 -52.46
N ALA A 446 -14.45 12.17 -51.57
CA ALA A 446 -14.27 13.61 -51.50
C ALA A 446 -13.99 14.06 -50.06
N VAL A 447 -12.87 13.56 -49.50
CA VAL A 447 -12.42 13.82 -48.13
C VAL A 447 -10.94 14.18 -48.12
N ALA A 448 -10.57 15.20 -47.35
CA ALA A 448 -9.22 15.64 -47.09
C ALA A 448 -8.94 15.60 -45.59
N PHE A 449 -7.86 14.92 -45.21
CA PHE A 449 -7.43 14.78 -43.82
C PHE A 449 -6.31 15.77 -43.51
N PHE A 450 -6.51 16.61 -42.51
CA PHE A 450 -5.51 17.50 -41.95
C PHE A 450 -5.20 17.09 -40.50
N ALA A 451 -4.16 17.67 -39.91
CA ALA A 451 -3.75 17.35 -38.55
C ALA A 451 -4.81 17.74 -37.49
N ASP A 452 -5.51 18.86 -37.71
CA ASP A 452 -6.47 19.45 -36.76
C ASP A 452 -7.93 19.32 -37.20
N ARG A 453 -8.20 18.88 -38.44
CA ARG A 453 -9.56 18.81 -39.01
C ARG A 453 -9.66 17.79 -40.14
N ILE A 454 -10.89 17.36 -40.41
CA ILE A 454 -11.24 16.59 -41.61
C ILE A 454 -12.22 17.42 -42.41
N ILE A 455 -11.95 17.62 -43.70
CA ILE A 455 -12.87 18.34 -44.59
C ILE A 455 -13.44 17.36 -45.60
N ALA A 456 -14.76 17.40 -45.80
CA ALA A 456 -15.44 16.49 -46.69
C ALA A 456 -16.54 17.19 -47.50
N VAL A 457 -16.88 16.63 -48.65
CA VAL A 457 -18.15 16.92 -49.33
C VAL A 457 -19.21 16.02 -48.69
N ALA A 458 -20.29 16.59 -48.18
CA ALA A 458 -21.36 15.85 -47.52
C ALA A 458 -22.75 16.40 -47.86
N GLY A 459 -23.77 15.55 -47.70
CA GLY A 459 -25.17 15.87 -47.94
C GLY A 459 -25.79 15.09 -49.11
N SER A 460 -27.11 15.24 -49.25
CA SER A 460 -27.90 14.55 -50.27
C SER A 460 -28.42 15.53 -51.31
N ALA A 461 -28.36 15.13 -52.58
CA ALA A 461 -28.98 15.84 -53.69
C ALA A 461 -30.48 15.45 -53.87
N SER A 462 -31.04 14.67 -52.93
CA SER A 462 -32.45 14.25 -52.94
C SER A 462 -33.32 15.19 -52.10
N GLY A 463 -34.53 15.50 -52.59
CA GLY A 463 -35.49 16.34 -51.89
C GLY A 463 -35.00 17.79 -51.73
N THR A 464 -35.11 18.35 -50.52
CA THR A 464 -34.64 19.71 -50.18
C THR A 464 -33.19 19.72 -49.66
N GLY A 465 -32.45 18.61 -49.81
CA GLY A 465 -31.08 18.50 -49.36
C GLY A 465 -30.11 19.31 -50.21
N ALA A 466 -29.05 19.83 -49.57
CA ALA A 466 -27.93 20.47 -50.24
C ALA A 466 -26.66 19.64 -50.03
N VAL A 467 -25.79 19.60 -51.04
CA VAL A 467 -24.45 19.00 -50.93
C VAL A 467 -23.44 20.11 -50.74
N ARG A 468 -22.66 20.09 -49.65
CA ARG A 468 -21.75 21.17 -49.28
C ARG A 468 -20.45 20.65 -48.69
N LEU A 469 -19.47 21.54 -48.55
CA LEU A 469 -18.29 21.27 -47.73
C LEU A 469 -18.66 21.28 -46.25
N VAL A 470 -18.12 20.33 -45.50
CA VAL A 470 -18.23 20.24 -44.04
C VAL A 470 -16.85 20.05 -43.44
N SER A 471 -16.64 20.62 -42.26
CA SER A 471 -15.46 20.41 -41.41
C SER A 471 -15.88 19.53 -40.24
N LEU A 472 -15.06 18.54 -39.91
CA LEU A 472 -15.24 17.65 -38.76
C LEU A 472 -13.99 17.63 -37.89
N ASP A 473 -14.19 17.45 -36.59
CA ASP A 473 -13.11 17.24 -35.63
C ASP A 473 -12.53 15.82 -35.81
N PRO A 474 -11.20 15.66 -35.92
CA PRO A 474 -10.56 14.38 -36.23
C PRO A 474 -10.62 13.37 -35.07
N VAL A 475 -10.91 13.84 -33.85
CA VAL A 475 -10.97 13.07 -32.61
C VAL A 475 -12.43 12.73 -32.30
N THR A 476 -13.29 13.74 -32.21
CA THR A 476 -14.70 13.53 -31.85
C THR A 476 -15.54 13.05 -33.03
N LEU A 477 -15.09 13.25 -34.28
CA LEU A 477 -15.84 12.99 -35.51
C LEU A 477 -17.14 13.81 -35.64
N GLU A 478 -17.26 14.90 -34.87
CA GLU A 478 -18.41 15.79 -34.90
C GLU A 478 -18.19 16.91 -35.92
N MET A 479 -19.27 17.36 -36.54
CA MET A 479 -19.23 18.47 -37.49
C MET A 479 -18.93 19.78 -36.75
N THR A 480 -17.83 20.43 -37.12
CA THR A 480 -17.38 21.71 -36.54
C THR A 480 -17.74 22.91 -37.41
N GLY A 481 -18.10 22.69 -38.68
CA GLY A 481 -18.55 23.75 -39.58
C GLY A 481 -19.13 23.21 -40.89
N GLN A 482 -19.90 24.05 -41.58
CA GLN A 482 -20.49 23.75 -42.89
C GLN A 482 -20.40 25.00 -43.77
N GLY A 483 -19.97 24.83 -45.02
CA GLY A 483 -19.94 25.89 -46.01
C GLY A 483 -21.34 26.31 -46.48
N GLU A 484 -21.44 27.48 -47.10
CA GLU A 484 -22.72 28.01 -47.60
C GLU A 484 -22.99 27.65 -49.06
N ASN A 485 -21.95 27.32 -49.83
CA ASN A 485 -22.06 27.05 -51.25
C ASN A 485 -22.33 25.58 -51.55
N ASP A 486 -23.20 25.35 -52.53
CA ASP A 486 -23.48 24.02 -53.04
C ASP A 486 -22.30 23.49 -53.86
N VAL A 487 -22.02 22.21 -53.70
CA VAL A 487 -20.94 21.45 -54.35
C VAL A 487 -21.58 20.36 -55.20
N TYR A 488 -20.99 20.08 -56.36
CA TYR A 488 -21.44 18.98 -57.20
C TYR A 488 -21.27 17.64 -56.47
N ALA A 489 -22.32 16.82 -56.44
CA ALA A 489 -22.38 15.62 -55.61
C ALA A 489 -21.27 14.61 -55.88
N GLU A 490 -20.79 14.53 -57.13
CA GLU A 490 -19.73 13.65 -57.57
C GLU A 490 -18.38 14.36 -57.69
N SER A 491 -18.27 15.61 -57.21
CA SER A 491 -17.00 16.32 -57.18
C SER A 491 -16.01 15.60 -56.27
N PRO A 492 -14.80 15.30 -56.74
CA PRO A 492 -13.68 15.06 -55.85
C PRO A 492 -13.38 16.33 -55.03
N LEU A 493 -12.65 16.14 -53.93
CA LEU A 493 -12.11 17.24 -53.13
C LEU A 493 -10.59 17.24 -53.29
N TRP A 494 -10.04 18.35 -53.76
CA TRP A 494 -8.59 18.52 -53.88
C TRP A 494 -8.10 19.52 -52.84
N ALA A 495 -6.97 19.23 -52.21
CA ALA A 495 -6.29 20.14 -51.29
C ALA A 495 -4.91 20.47 -51.85
N SER A 496 -4.56 21.76 -51.84
CA SER A 496 -3.22 22.24 -52.19
C SER A 496 -2.81 23.30 -51.17
N GLY A 497 -2.01 22.90 -50.18
CA GLY A 497 -1.71 23.74 -49.03
C GLY A 497 -2.97 23.99 -48.20
N GLU A 498 -3.29 25.26 -47.95
CA GLU A 498 -4.49 25.69 -47.23
C GLU A 498 -5.71 25.93 -48.14
N ASP A 499 -5.55 25.77 -49.45
CA ASP A 499 -6.63 25.93 -50.41
C ASP A 499 -7.29 24.58 -50.71
N LEU A 500 -8.62 24.62 -50.77
CA LEU A 500 -9.47 23.51 -51.16
C LEU A 500 -10.10 23.80 -52.51
N PHE A 501 -10.28 22.77 -53.32
CA PHE A 501 -10.88 22.90 -54.64
C PHE A 501 -11.95 21.85 -54.85
N ALA A 502 -13.06 22.26 -55.45
CA ALA A 502 -14.18 21.41 -55.79
C ALA A 502 -14.93 21.94 -57.03
N LEU A 503 -15.68 21.06 -57.68
CA LEU A 503 -16.62 21.39 -58.74
C LEU A 503 -17.92 21.89 -58.11
N VAL A 504 -18.39 23.06 -58.54
CA VAL A 504 -19.63 23.66 -58.08
C VAL A 504 -20.61 23.85 -59.23
N PRO A 505 -21.92 23.76 -58.99
CA PRO A 505 -22.92 24.11 -59.99
C PRO A 505 -22.77 25.58 -60.43
N SER A 506 -22.80 25.83 -61.74
CA SER A 506 -22.80 27.16 -62.36
C SER A 506 -23.77 27.16 -63.54
N GLY A 507 -25.03 27.50 -63.26
CA GLY A 507 -26.12 27.38 -64.23
C GLY A 507 -26.35 25.92 -64.66
N SER A 508 -26.32 25.65 -65.97
CA SER A 508 -26.40 24.30 -66.54
C SER A 508 -25.05 23.59 -66.66
N THR A 509 -23.97 24.22 -66.19
CA THR A 509 -22.59 23.71 -66.27
C THR A 509 -21.97 23.57 -64.88
N LEU A 510 -20.77 23.01 -64.81
CA LEU A 510 -19.96 23.00 -63.60
C LEU A 510 -18.83 24.01 -63.73
N ALA A 511 -18.45 24.64 -62.62
CA ALA A 511 -17.27 25.49 -62.53
C ALA A 511 -16.29 24.93 -61.50
N PHE A 512 -15.02 25.25 -61.66
CA PHE A 512 -13.99 24.93 -60.69
C PHE A 512 -13.93 26.04 -59.64
N ALA A 513 -14.04 25.72 -58.36
CA ALA A 513 -14.04 26.70 -57.28
C ALA A 513 -12.92 26.44 -56.29
N ARG A 514 -12.39 27.54 -55.72
CA ARG A 514 -11.42 27.54 -54.62
C ARG A 514 -12.12 27.96 -53.33
N PHE A 515 -11.80 27.29 -52.24
CA PHE A 515 -12.27 27.57 -50.88
C PHE A 515 -11.09 27.62 -49.92
N ASP A 516 -11.25 28.33 -48.80
CA ASP A 516 -10.30 28.26 -47.67
C ASP A 516 -10.66 27.12 -46.70
N LEU A 517 -9.80 26.89 -45.70
CA LEU A 517 -10.05 25.90 -44.62
C LEU A 517 -11.22 26.28 -43.70
N GLN A 518 -11.78 27.48 -43.83
CA GLN A 518 -13.01 27.94 -43.18
C GLN A 518 -14.25 27.69 -44.06
N LEU A 519 -14.08 26.96 -45.17
CA LEU A 519 -15.14 26.55 -46.11
C LEU A 519 -15.76 27.70 -46.91
N ALA A 520 -15.13 28.87 -46.91
CA ALA A 520 -15.59 30.04 -47.65
C ALA A 520 -15.02 30.04 -49.07
N ARG A 521 -15.89 30.15 -50.08
CA ARG A 521 -15.47 30.23 -51.48
C ARG A 521 -14.68 31.52 -51.74
N LYS A 522 -13.46 31.38 -52.25
CA LYS A 522 -12.54 32.48 -52.58
C LYS A 522 -12.50 32.82 -54.07
N ALA A 523 -12.66 31.82 -54.93
CA ALA A 523 -12.63 32.01 -56.37
C ALA A 523 -13.50 30.97 -57.09
N ILE A 524 -13.88 31.29 -58.32
CA ILE A 524 -14.64 30.40 -59.22
C ILE A 524 -14.18 30.65 -60.66
N SER A 525 -13.98 29.58 -61.43
CA SER A 525 -13.60 29.70 -62.83
C SER A 525 -14.72 30.37 -63.63
N PRO A 526 -14.41 31.36 -64.47
CA PRO A 526 -15.41 31.99 -65.34
C PRO A 526 -15.86 31.04 -66.47
N MET A 527 -15.05 30.03 -66.79
CA MET A 527 -15.32 29.02 -67.80
C MET A 527 -15.86 27.74 -67.15
N GLY A 528 -16.79 27.09 -67.84
CA GLY A 528 -17.31 25.78 -67.44
C GLY A 528 -16.27 24.67 -67.62
N VAL A 529 -16.26 23.72 -66.69
CA VAL A 529 -15.33 22.59 -66.65
C VAL A 529 -16.07 21.26 -66.80
N HIS A 530 -15.36 20.26 -67.28
CA HIS A 530 -15.92 18.92 -67.49
C HIS A 530 -16.21 18.22 -66.14
N PRO A 531 -17.32 17.47 -65.97
CA PRO A 531 -17.67 16.83 -64.70
C PRO A 531 -16.66 15.80 -64.18
N PHE A 532 -15.87 15.21 -65.10
CA PHE A 532 -14.81 14.27 -64.78
C PHE A 532 -13.41 14.90 -64.86
N ALA A 533 -13.31 16.23 -64.96
CA ALA A 533 -12.03 16.91 -65.00
C ALA A 533 -11.28 16.70 -63.67
N SER A 534 -9.98 16.43 -63.77
CA SER A 534 -9.07 16.40 -62.62
C SER A 534 -8.03 17.49 -62.79
N PRO A 535 -7.86 18.40 -61.81
CA PRO A 535 -6.88 19.46 -61.88
C PRO A 535 -5.46 18.91 -61.69
N THR A 536 -4.49 19.55 -62.32
CA THR A 536 -3.06 19.40 -62.03
C THR A 536 -2.51 20.75 -61.59
N PHE A 537 -1.88 20.80 -60.42
CA PHE A 537 -1.32 22.02 -59.84
C PHE A 537 0.19 22.13 -60.14
N ALA A 538 0.64 23.29 -60.59
CA ALA A 538 2.07 23.56 -60.84
C ALA A 538 2.36 25.06 -60.71
N GLU A 539 3.37 25.44 -59.92
CA GLU A 539 3.93 26.81 -59.85
C GLU A 539 2.88 27.95 -59.76
N GLY A 540 1.85 27.78 -58.94
CA GLY A 540 0.78 28.78 -58.78
C GLY A 540 -0.26 28.82 -59.90
N ALA A 541 -0.21 27.86 -60.83
CA ALA A 541 -1.21 27.61 -61.85
C ALA A 541 -1.92 26.26 -61.63
N VAL A 542 -3.09 26.14 -62.24
CA VAL A 542 -3.88 24.90 -62.28
C VAL A 542 -4.31 24.62 -63.72
N ALA A 543 -4.02 23.41 -64.18
CA ALA A 543 -4.48 22.89 -65.47
C ALA A 543 -5.72 22.02 -65.24
N ILE A 544 -6.83 22.31 -65.93
CA ILE A 544 -8.09 21.56 -65.81
C ILE A 544 -8.83 21.50 -67.15
N GLN A 545 -9.62 20.45 -67.38
CA GLN A 545 -10.37 20.30 -68.63
C GLN A 545 -11.63 21.17 -68.66
N GLY A 546 -11.75 22.00 -69.69
CA GLY A 546 -12.96 22.77 -70.02
C GLY A 546 -14.08 21.88 -70.55
N ILE A 547 -15.30 22.44 -70.62
CA ILE A 547 -16.49 21.71 -71.10
C ILE A 547 -16.38 21.24 -72.56
N ASP A 548 -15.57 21.92 -73.37
CA ASP A 548 -15.26 21.59 -74.77
C ASP A 548 -14.18 20.52 -74.93
N GLY A 549 -13.63 20.03 -73.81
CA GLY A 549 -12.55 19.05 -73.78
C GLY A 549 -11.14 19.65 -73.87
N ALA A 550 -11.01 20.97 -74.09
CA ALA A 550 -9.73 21.65 -74.12
C ALA A 550 -9.11 21.81 -72.72
N VAL A 551 -7.79 21.94 -72.64
CA VAL A 551 -7.10 22.21 -71.38
C VAL A 551 -7.13 23.71 -71.08
N LEU A 552 -7.68 24.07 -69.92
CA LEU A 552 -7.68 25.41 -69.35
C LEU A 552 -6.51 25.53 -68.37
N ILE A 553 -5.66 26.53 -68.57
CA ILE A 553 -4.63 26.93 -67.60
C ILE A 553 -5.15 28.16 -66.86
N LEU A 554 -5.30 28.05 -65.54
CA LEU A 554 -5.81 29.13 -64.67
C LEU A 554 -4.76 29.47 -63.62
N ASN A 555 -4.75 30.70 -63.11
CA ASN A 555 -4.02 31.02 -61.89
C ASN A 555 -4.71 30.32 -60.70
N ALA A 556 -3.95 29.64 -59.85
CA ALA A 556 -4.52 28.84 -58.76
C ALA A 556 -5.21 29.69 -57.68
N GLY A 557 -4.86 30.97 -57.55
CA GLY A 557 -5.41 31.89 -56.56
C GLY A 557 -6.77 32.51 -56.96
N ASP A 558 -6.91 32.97 -58.20
CA ASP A 558 -8.14 33.64 -58.67
C ASP A 558 -8.97 32.81 -59.68
N LEU A 559 -8.42 31.68 -60.14
CA LEU A 559 -9.02 30.78 -61.12
C LEU A 559 -9.34 31.45 -62.48
N VAL A 560 -8.60 32.50 -62.83
CA VAL A 560 -8.71 33.19 -64.12
C VAL A 560 -7.54 32.79 -65.01
N ALA A 561 -7.80 32.71 -66.32
CA ALA A 561 -6.74 32.47 -67.30
C ALA A 561 -5.69 33.60 -67.27
N PRO A 562 -4.39 33.30 -67.35
CA PRO A 562 -3.36 34.32 -67.39
C PRO A 562 -3.58 35.26 -68.59
N LYS A 563 -3.38 36.57 -68.37
CA LYS A 563 -3.38 37.53 -69.48
C LYS A 563 -2.24 37.16 -70.43
N LYS A 564 -2.57 36.93 -71.70
CA LYS A 564 -1.58 36.70 -72.76
C LYS A 564 -0.74 37.94 -73.02
#